data_AF-A0A3D4FM05-F1
#
_entry.id   AF-A0A3D4FM05-F1
#
_cell.length_a   1.000
_cell.length_b   1.000
_cell.length_c   1.000
_cell.angle_alpha   90.00
_cell.angle_beta   90.00
_cell.angle_gamma   90.00
#
_symmetry.space_group_name_H-M   'P 1'
#
loop_
_entity.id
_entity.type
_entity.pdbx_description
1 polymer ?
#
loop_
_entity_poly.entity_id
_entity_poly.type
_entity_poly.pdbx_seq_one_letter_code
_entity_poly.pdbx_strand_id
1 'polypeptide(L)'
;MEMILYPFKSVTFDENTSIMLDTSFLLSLVYDEDIKHSECIEILRKLLLNKCILYVTSIISSEVLNQIMYKVFMLDIQFKSGKNTPFNSRNNIRTIISSFNKYDRKALKEKRTDKLVDIPYKKYFDNLSKNILKKELLTIYYKTAVNMHTQLENTIKFNYLDINKDCILKAKELMVKHLISVNDATILATAECHCINYLLTLDSDFLYAESSSINILKI
;
A
#
# COMPACT_ATOMS: atom_id res chain seq x y z
N MET A 1 -23.85 5.32 -1.45
CA MET A 1 -22.77 4.33 -1.29
C MET A 1 -23.32 3.08 -0.66
N GLU A 2 -23.10 1.92 -1.27
CA GLU A 2 -23.28 0.61 -0.62
C GLU A 2 -21.89 -0.03 -0.38
N MET A 3 -21.67 -0.60 0.81
CA MET A 3 -20.51 -1.46 1.06
C MET A 3 -20.91 -2.91 0.83
N ILE A 4 -20.29 -3.54 -0.16
CA ILE A 4 -20.51 -4.92 -0.54
C ILE A 4 -19.31 -5.73 -0.06
N LEU A 5 -19.55 -6.75 0.75
CA LEU A 5 -18.50 -7.59 1.32
C LEU A 5 -18.18 -8.78 0.39
N TYR A 6 -16.91 -9.20 0.39
CA TYR A 6 -16.47 -10.42 -0.29
C TYR A 6 -17.33 -11.60 0.18
N PRO A 7 -17.81 -12.47 -0.73
CA PRO A 7 -17.34 -12.69 -2.11
C PRO A 7 -18.10 -11.92 -3.21
N PHE A 8 -18.73 -10.77 -2.91
CA PHE A 8 -19.38 -9.89 -3.90
C PHE A 8 -20.44 -10.58 -4.76
N LYS A 9 -21.28 -11.43 -4.15
CA LYS A 9 -22.27 -12.25 -4.89
C LYS A 9 -23.27 -11.43 -5.70
N SER A 10 -23.55 -10.19 -5.30
CA SER A 10 -24.47 -9.27 -5.95
C SER A 10 -23.84 -8.47 -7.11
N VAL A 11 -22.54 -8.61 -7.35
CA VAL A 11 -21.82 -7.80 -8.33
C VAL A 11 -21.53 -8.60 -9.59
N THR A 12 -22.03 -8.11 -10.71
CA THR A 12 -21.66 -8.58 -12.04
C THR A 12 -20.45 -7.78 -12.50
N PHE A 13 -19.34 -8.48 -12.75
CA PHE A 13 -18.12 -7.89 -13.29
C PHE A 13 -18.10 -8.10 -14.81
N ASP A 14 -17.89 -7.02 -15.55
CA ASP A 14 -17.79 -7.02 -17.01
C ASP A 14 -16.85 -5.91 -17.51
N GLU A 15 -16.77 -5.76 -18.84
CA GLU A 15 -15.91 -4.77 -19.51
C GLU A 15 -16.34 -3.31 -19.32
N ASN A 16 -17.57 -3.07 -18.86
CA ASN A 16 -18.06 -1.72 -18.52
C ASN A 16 -17.84 -1.39 -17.04
N THR A 17 -17.39 -2.37 -16.25
CA THR A 17 -17.17 -2.20 -14.83
C THR A 17 -15.82 -1.51 -14.58
N SER A 18 -15.88 -0.29 -14.07
CA SER A 18 -14.72 0.50 -13.65
C SER A 18 -14.45 0.36 -12.15
N ILE A 19 -13.19 0.09 -11.80
CA ILE A 19 -12.78 -0.20 -10.42
C ILE A 19 -11.53 0.60 -10.08
N MET A 20 -11.62 1.43 -9.05
CA MET A 20 -10.46 2.02 -8.38
C MET A 20 -9.86 0.97 -7.43
N LEU A 21 -8.56 0.70 -7.56
CA LEU A 21 -7.83 -0.21 -6.70
C LEU A 21 -7.18 0.57 -5.56
N ASP A 22 -7.52 0.23 -4.32
CA ASP A 22 -6.92 0.84 -3.13
C ASP A 22 -5.51 0.29 -2.85
N THR A 23 -4.72 1.04 -2.08
CA THR A 23 -3.36 0.68 -1.67
C THR A 23 -3.33 -0.63 -0.89
N SER A 24 -4.29 -0.86 0.01
CA SER A 24 -4.37 -2.09 0.82
C SER A 24 -4.48 -3.36 -0.05
N PHE A 25 -5.32 -3.31 -1.10
CA PHE A 25 -5.48 -4.39 -2.06
C PHE A 25 -4.20 -4.64 -2.86
N LEU A 26 -3.60 -3.58 -3.39
CA LEU A 26 -2.36 -3.67 -4.16
C LEU A 26 -1.19 -4.22 -3.33
N LEU A 27 -1.10 -3.87 -2.05
CA LEU A 27 -0.06 -4.39 -1.16
C LEU A 27 -0.27 -5.86 -0.79
N SER A 28 -1.52 -6.27 -0.56
CA SER A 28 -1.84 -7.68 -0.31
C SER A 28 -1.45 -8.56 -1.50
N LEU A 29 -1.53 -8.06 -2.74
CA LEU A 29 -1.01 -8.77 -3.93
C LEU A 29 0.52 -8.88 -3.97
N VAL A 30 1.25 -7.94 -3.37
CA VAL A 30 2.72 -7.93 -3.35
C VAL A 30 3.28 -8.87 -2.28
N TYR A 31 2.57 -9.04 -1.16
CA TYR A 31 3.04 -9.85 -0.03
C TYR A 31 2.28 -11.18 0.06
N ASP A 32 2.96 -12.28 -0.25
CA ASP A 32 2.44 -13.64 -0.17
C ASP A 32 2.10 -14.11 1.25
N GLU A 33 2.77 -13.56 2.27
CA GLU A 33 2.48 -13.79 3.68
C GLU A 33 1.24 -13.04 4.21
N ASP A 34 0.62 -12.16 3.39
CA ASP A 34 -0.59 -11.44 3.80
C ASP A 34 -1.79 -12.38 3.92
N ILE A 35 -2.55 -12.27 5.02
CA ILE A 35 -3.66 -13.19 5.31
C ILE A 35 -4.79 -13.10 4.27
N LYS A 36 -4.90 -11.97 3.56
CA LYS A 36 -5.88 -11.72 2.51
C LYS A 36 -5.32 -11.95 1.11
N HIS A 37 -4.06 -12.38 0.97
CA HIS A 37 -3.39 -12.56 -0.33
C HIS A 37 -4.19 -13.47 -1.26
N SER A 38 -4.64 -14.64 -0.77
CA SER A 38 -5.38 -15.61 -1.59
C SER A 38 -6.72 -15.07 -2.09
N GLU A 39 -7.45 -14.34 -1.25
CA GLU A 39 -8.72 -13.71 -1.62
C GLU A 39 -8.49 -12.60 -2.65
N CYS A 40 -7.44 -11.79 -2.47
CA CYS A 40 -7.06 -10.75 -3.42
C CYS A 40 -6.68 -11.32 -4.79
N ILE A 41 -5.94 -12.44 -4.83
CA ILE A 41 -5.59 -13.13 -6.08
C ILE A 41 -6.84 -13.67 -6.78
N GLU A 42 -7.81 -14.22 -6.06
CA GLU A 42 -9.06 -14.69 -6.64
C GLU A 42 -9.85 -13.54 -7.27
N ILE A 43 -9.99 -12.42 -6.54
CA ILE A 43 -10.67 -11.23 -7.05
C ILE A 43 -9.93 -10.68 -8.26
N LEU A 44 -8.61 -10.50 -8.20
CA LEU A 44 -7.82 -10.04 -9.36
C LEU A 44 -8.05 -10.91 -10.59
N ARG A 45 -8.04 -12.24 -10.43
CA ARG A 45 -8.32 -13.17 -11.54
C ARG A 45 -9.72 -12.93 -12.11
N LYS A 46 -10.74 -12.76 -11.26
CA LYS A 46 -12.11 -12.48 -11.70
C LYS A 46 -12.19 -11.16 -12.47
N LEU A 47 -11.53 -10.11 -11.99
CA LEU A 47 -11.53 -8.80 -12.65
C LEU A 47 -10.85 -8.86 -14.03
N LEU A 48 -9.69 -9.52 -14.13
CA LEU A 48 -8.94 -9.66 -15.38
C LEU A 48 -9.68 -10.55 -16.39
N LEU A 49 -10.26 -11.68 -15.95
CA LEU A 49 -11.02 -12.58 -16.83
C LEU A 49 -12.27 -11.90 -17.42
N ASN A 50 -12.92 -11.04 -16.64
CA ASN A 50 -14.10 -10.29 -17.08
C ASN A 50 -13.75 -8.93 -17.73
N LYS A 51 -12.46 -8.64 -17.91
CA LYS A 51 -11.95 -7.43 -18.58
C LYS A 51 -12.41 -6.11 -17.94
N CYS A 52 -12.58 -6.09 -16.62
CA CYS A 52 -12.91 -4.86 -15.91
C CYS A 52 -11.84 -3.79 -16.14
N ILE A 53 -12.25 -2.52 -16.09
CA ILE A 53 -11.35 -1.39 -16.28
C ILE A 53 -10.79 -0.99 -14.91
N LEU A 54 -9.49 -1.18 -14.74
CA LEU A 54 -8.82 -0.97 -13.46
C LEU A 54 -8.14 0.39 -13.43
N TYR A 55 -8.29 1.09 -12.31
CA TYR A 55 -7.76 2.43 -12.12
C TYR A 55 -7.00 2.54 -10.80
N VAL A 56 -6.02 3.44 -10.79
CA VAL A 56 -5.33 3.93 -9.60
C VAL A 56 -5.16 5.45 -9.70
N THR A 57 -4.84 6.09 -8.59
CA THR A 57 -4.36 7.48 -8.58
C THR A 57 -2.86 7.52 -8.32
N SER A 58 -2.23 8.67 -8.60
CA SER A 58 -0.83 8.92 -8.23
C SER A 58 -0.58 8.84 -6.71
N ILE A 59 -1.59 9.14 -5.88
CA ILE A 59 -1.52 9.00 -4.43
C ILE A 59 -1.45 7.52 -4.03
N ILE A 60 -2.32 6.67 -4.59
CA ILE A 60 -2.31 5.22 -4.36
C ILE A 60 -0.94 4.63 -4.72
N SER A 61 -0.43 4.93 -5.92
CA SER A 61 0.88 4.42 -6.35
C SER A 61 2.03 4.92 -5.48
N SER A 62 1.99 6.20 -5.07
CA SER A 62 3.00 6.76 -4.16
C SER A 62 2.99 6.07 -2.80
N GLU A 63 1.79 5.74 -2.29
CA GLU A 63 1.65 5.03 -1.02
C GLU A 63 2.13 3.59 -1.11
N VAL A 64 1.78 2.87 -2.18
CA VAL A 64 2.29 1.50 -2.44
C VAL A 64 3.81 1.49 -2.47
N LEU A 65 4.44 2.39 -3.24
CA LEU A 65 5.91 2.51 -3.31
C LEU A 65 6.53 2.73 -1.93
N ASN A 66 5.95 3.63 -1.15
CA ASN A 66 6.45 3.98 0.18
C ASN A 66 6.34 2.80 1.16
N GLN A 67 5.21 2.08 1.14
CA GLN A 67 4.99 0.91 1.99
C GLN A 67 5.93 -0.24 1.62
N ILE A 68 6.13 -0.51 0.32
CA ILE A 68 7.10 -1.51 -0.14
C ILE A 68 8.51 -1.17 0.35
N MET A 69 8.94 0.06 0.16
CA MET A 69 10.27 0.51 0.60
C MET A 69 10.49 0.27 2.11
N TYR A 70 9.53 0.66 2.95
CA TYR A 70 9.65 0.46 4.40
C TYR A 70 9.58 -1.02 4.80
N LYS A 71 8.70 -1.80 4.19
CA LYS A 71 8.59 -3.23 4.48
C LYS A 71 9.88 -3.96 4.15
N VAL A 72 10.46 -3.71 2.98
CA VAL A 72 11.75 -4.30 2.56
C VAL A 72 12.87 -3.90 3.52
N PHE A 73 12.93 -2.63 3.92
CA PHE A 73 13.87 -2.18 4.94
C PHE A 73 13.70 -2.95 6.26
N MET A 74 12.47 -3.08 6.75
CA MET A 74 12.18 -3.81 8.00
C MET A 74 12.60 -5.28 7.92
N LEU A 75 12.25 -5.96 6.82
CA LEU A 75 12.64 -7.35 6.57
C LEU A 75 14.16 -7.52 6.60
N ASP A 76 14.89 -6.60 5.98
CA ASP A 76 16.35 -6.59 5.99
C ASP A 76 16.94 -6.40 7.38
N ILE A 77 16.40 -5.48 8.17
CA ILE A 77 16.89 -5.27 9.55
C ILE A 77 16.60 -6.50 10.42
N GLN A 78 15.47 -7.17 10.19
CA GLN A 78 15.02 -8.34 10.94
C GLN A 78 15.48 -9.68 10.34
N PHE A 79 16.30 -9.70 9.28
CA PHE A 79 16.59 -10.91 8.50
C PHE A 79 17.11 -12.10 9.33
N LYS A 80 17.84 -11.84 10.42
CA LYS A 80 18.35 -12.89 11.33
C LYS A 80 17.25 -13.59 12.13
N SER A 81 16.15 -12.89 12.41
CA SER A 81 14.99 -13.40 13.12
C SER A 81 14.01 -14.06 12.14
N GLY A 82 13.77 -13.43 11.00
CA GLY A 82 12.86 -13.93 9.97
C GLY A 82 13.40 -15.10 9.15
N LYS A 83 14.70 -15.42 9.24
CA LYS A 83 15.40 -16.41 8.38
C LYS A 83 15.32 -16.09 6.87
N ASN A 84 15.00 -14.85 6.52
CA ASN A 84 14.90 -14.38 5.14
C ASN A 84 16.28 -14.04 4.57
N THR A 85 16.43 -14.23 3.27
CA THR A 85 17.59 -13.72 2.53
C THR A 85 17.45 -12.21 2.41
N PRO A 86 18.43 -11.42 2.89
CA PRO A 86 18.32 -9.97 2.83
C PRO A 86 18.50 -9.46 1.40
N PHE A 87 17.80 -8.36 1.09
CA PHE A 87 17.91 -7.59 -0.14
C PHE A 87 19.23 -6.81 -0.19
N ASN A 88 19.67 -6.26 0.94
CA ASN A 88 20.95 -5.57 1.05
C ASN A 88 22.07 -6.50 1.54
N SER A 89 23.32 -6.09 1.36
CA SER A 89 24.45 -6.86 1.85
C SER A 89 24.45 -6.91 3.38
N ARG A 90 24.88 -8.05 3.95
CA ARG A 90 24.97 -8.23 5.41
C ARG A 90 25.85 -7.16 6.08
N ASN A 91 26.86 -6.65 5.37
CA ASN A 91 27.72 -5.58 5.88
C ASN A 91 26.99 -4.24 5.91
N ASN A 92 26.28 -3.87 4.84
CA ASN A 92 25.47 -2.66 4.82
C ASN A 92 24.40 -2.68 5.91
N ILE A 93 23.73 -3.83 6.12
CA ILE A 93 22.74 -4.00 7.19
C ILE A 93 23.38 -3.77 8.57
N ARG A 94 24.59 -4.30 8.82
CA ARG A 94 25.31 -4.03 10.07
C ARG A 94 25.61 -2.53 10.23
N THR A 95 26.04 -1.86 9.16
CA THR A 95 26.31 -0.41 9.17
C THR A 95 25.03 0.39 9.44
N ILE A 96 23.90 0.01 8.85
CA ILE A 96 22.60 0.61 9.11
C ILE A 96 22.23 0.46 10.59
N ILE A 97 22.24 -0.78 11.10
CA ILE A 97 21.89 -1.12 12.49
C ILE A 97 22.81 -0.41 13.48
N SER A 98 24.08 -0.14 13.15
CA SER A 98 24.98 0.63 14.01
C SER A 98 24.44 2.01 14.38
N SER A 99 23.57 2.58 13.54
CA SER A 99 22.93 3.89 13.76
C SER A 99 21.73 3.82 14.72
N PHE A 100 21.29 2.62 15.08
CA PHE A 100 20.16 2.41 15.97
C PHE A 100 20.59 2.63 17.42
N ASN A 101 19.65 2.94 18.31
CA ASN A 101 19.95 3.08 19.72
C ASN A 101 20.40 1.73 20.35
N LYS A 102 21.01 1.78 21.54
CA LYS A 102 21.55 0.58 22.20
C LYS A 102 20.48 -0.49 22.49
N TYR A 103 19.25 -0.09 22.82
CA TYR A 103 18.16 -1.00 23.17
C TYR A 103 17.64 -1.76 21.95
N ASP A 104 17.40 -1.06 20.84
CA ASP A 104 16.88 -1.67 19.61
C ASP A 104 17.91 -2.60 18.98
N ARG A 105 19.19 -2.21 19.00
CA ARG A 105 20.29 -3.10 18.58
C ARG A 105 20.34 -4.38 19.42
N LYS A 106 20.09 -4.27 20.73
CA LYS A 106 20.05 -5.43 21.64
C LYS A 106 18.86 -6.33 21.29
N ALA A 107 17.67 -5.77 21.08
CA ALA A 107 16.48 -6.52 20.67
C ALA A 107 16.71 -7.31 19.36
N LEU A 108 17.31 -6.66 18.35
CA LEU A 108 17.68 -7.31 17.08
C LEU A 108 18.72 -8.41 17.25
N LYS A 109 19.72 -8.21 18.11
CA LYS A 109 20.76 -9.21 18.39
C LYS A 109 20.20 -10.43 19.11
N GLU A 110 19.31 -10.21 20.07
CA GLU A 110 18.70 -11.25 20.91
C GLU A 110 17.46 -11.90 20.25
N LYS A 111 17.04 -11.44 19.06
CA LYS A 111 15.91 -11.98 18.30
C LYS A 111 14.59 -12.03 19.09
N ARG A 112 14.37 -11.05 19.97
CA ARG A 112 13.17 -10.93 20.80
C ARG A 112 12.00 -10.45 19.95
N THR A 113 11.22 -11.37 19.38
CA THR A 113 10.13 -11.08 18.44
C THR A 113 9.11 -10.09 18.99
N ASP A 114 8.78 -10.19 20.27
CA ASP A 114 7.94 -9.27 21.04
C ASP A 114 8.43 -7.82 20.94
N LYS A 115 9.75 -7.61 21.01
CA LYS A 115 10.35 -6.27 20.98
C LYS A 115 10.67 -5.76 19.58
N LEU A 116 10.62 -6.61 18.56
CA LEU A 116 10.89 -6.17 17.18
C LEU A 116 9.80 -5.24 16.67
N VAL A 117 8.56 -5.44 17.10
CA VAL A 117 7.40 -4.63 16.71
C VAL A 117 7.53 -3.19 17.21
N ASP A 118 8.13 -3.00 18.38
CA ASP A 118 8.29 -1.69 19.02
C ASP A 118 9.43 -0.84 18.44
N ILE A 119 10.27 -1.41 17.55
CA ILE A 119 11.38 -0.66 16.97
C ILE A 119 10.82 0.40 16.02
N PRO A 120 11.19 1.69 16.18
CA PRO A 120 10.68 2.77 15.34
C PRO A 120 11.41 2.82 13.99
N TYR A 121 11.22 1.81 13.15
CA TYR A 121 11.93 1.64 11.87
C TYR A 121 11.83 2.86 10.96
N LYS A 122 10.64 3.45 10.84
CA LYS A 122 10.42 4.67 10.04
C LYS A 122 11.33 5.82 10.48
N LYS A 123 11.44 6.06 11.79
CA LYS A 123 12.34 7.08 12.35
C LYS A 123 13.79 6.81 11.98
N TYR A 124 14.23 5.55 12.02
CA TYR A 124 15.60 5.21 11.61
C TYR A 124 15.83 5.40 10.12
N PHE A 125 14.88 4.97 9.30
CA PHE A 125 14.92 5.17 7.86
C PHE A 125 15.01 6.66 7.51
N ASP A 126 14.14 7.49 8.09
CA ASP A 126 14.10 8.94 7.87
C ASP A 126 15.37 9.65 8.32
N ASN A 127 15.99 9.20 9.41
CA ASN A 127 17.27 9.74 9.86
C ASN A 127 18.43 9.34 8.93
N LEU A 128 18.41 8.11 8.39
CA LEU A 128 19.41 7.64 7.45
C LEU A 128 19.27 8.32 6.08
N SER A 129 18.05 8.60 5.63
CA SER A 129 17.79 9.27 4.35
C SER A 129 18.29 10.71 4.33
N LYS A 130 18.40 11.34 5.51
CA LYS A 130 18.98 12.68 5.71
C LYS A 130 20.49 12.67 5.99
N ASN A 131 21.09 11.49 6.20
CA ASN A 131 22.52 11.37 6.48
C ASN A 131 23.31 11.16 5.19
N ILE A 132 24.06 12.17 4.74
CA ILE A 132 24.82 12.16 3.48
C ILE A 132 25.74 10.92 3.36
N LEU A 133 26.38 10.51 4.45
CA LEU A 133 27.34 9.40 4.45
C LEU A 133 26.68 8.02 4.45
N LYS A 134 25.38 7.93 4.79
CA LYS A 134 24.66 6.66 4.95
C LYS A 134 23.45 6.52 4.02
N LYS A 135 23.01 7.59 3.37
CA LYS A 135 21.84 7.62 2.48
C LYS A 135 21.95 6.59 1.37
N GLU A 136 23.14 6.41 0.79
CA GLU A 136 23.34 5.45 -0.30
C GLU A 136 23.08 3.99 0.10
N LEU A 137 23.19 3.66 1.39
CA LEU A 137 22.84 2.34 1.92
C LEU A 137 21.35 2.02 1.73
N LEU A 138 20.51 3.05 1.55
CA LEU A 138 19.07 2.89 1.34
C LEU A 138 18.69 2.69 -0.14
N THR A 139 19.62 2.92 -1.09
CA THR A 139 19.36 2.87 -2.54
C THR A 139 18.67 1.57 -2.97
N ILE A 140 19.06 0.44 -2.36
CA ILE A 140 18.46 -0.85 -2.69
C ILE A 140 16.97 -0.90 -2.36
N TYR A 141 16.52 -0.26 -1.28
CA TYR A 141 15.11 -0.25 -0.88
C TYR A 141 14.26 0.55 -1.85
N TYR A 142 14.76 1.70 -2.31
CA TYR A 142 14.12 2.48 -3.37
C TYR A 142 14.05 1.71 -4.68
N LYS A 143 15.16 1.10 -5.12
CA LYS A 143 15.20 0.30 -6.36
C LYS A 143 14.24 -0.88 -6.30
N THR A 144 14.21 -1.61 -5.17
CA THR A 144 13.29 -2.74 -4.99
C THR A 144 11.84 -2.29 -5.02
N ALA A 145 11.49 -1.17 -4.36
CA ALA A 145 10.14 -0.64 -4.40
C ALA A 145 9.70 -0.28 -5.82
N VAL A 146 10.54 0.42 -6.59
CA VAL A 146 10.26 0.74 -8.00
C VAL A 146 10.08 -0.54 -8.81
N ASN A 147 11.00 -1.51 -8.68
CA ASN A 147 10.91 -2.76 -9.45
C ASN A 147 9.63 -3.54 -9.15
N MET A 148 9.25 -3.69 -7.88
CA MET A 148 8.03 -4.39 -7.47
C MET A 148 6.77 -3.69 -7.97
N HIS A 149 6.71 -2.36 -7.83
CA HIS A 149 5.58 -1.57 -8.32
C HIS A 149 5.47 -1.60 -9.85
N THR A 150 6.58 -1.49 -10.59
CA THR A 150 6.58 -1.66 -12.05
C THR A 150 6.15 -3.06 -12.48
N GLN A 151 6.50 -4.11 -11.73
CA GLN A 151 5.98 -5.46 -11.99
C GLN A 151 4.46 -5.53 -11.77
N LEU A 152 3.95 -4.88 -10.74
CA LEU A 152 2.52 -4.78 -10.45
C LEU A 152 1.77 -4.06 -11.59
N GLU A 153 2.29 -2.92 -12.05
CA GLU A 153 1.77 -2.16 -13.19
C GLU A 153 1.69 -3.02 -14.46
N ASN A 154 2.77 -3.71 -14.80
CA ASN A 154 2.83 -4.53 -16.02
C ASN A 154 1.90 -5.75 -15.97
N THR A 155 1.66 -6.28 -14.77
CA THR A 155 0.83 -7.47 -14.55
C THR A 155 -0.66 -7.12 -14.55
N ILE A 156 -1.04 -6.08 -13.81
CA ILE A 156 -2.45 -5.69 -13.62
C ILE A 156 -2.92 -4.79 -14.76
N LYS A 157 -2.03 -3.98 -15.35
CA LYS A 157 -2.33 -3.03 -16.43
C LYS A 157 -3.44 -2.03 -16.08
N PHE A 158 -3.37 -1.46 -14.88
CA PHE A 158 -4.29 -0.40 -14.45
C PHE A 158 -3.97 0.94 -15.14
N ASN A 159 -4.97 1.81 -15.20
CA ASN A 159 -4.86 3.17 -15.74
C ASN A 159 -4.72 4.20 -14.61
N TYR A 160 -4.00 5.29 -14.87
CA TYR A 160 -3.90 6.41 -13.93
C TYR A 160 -5.04 7.40 -14.14
N LEU A 161 -5.71 7.79 -13.05
CA LEU A 161 -6.66 8.89 -13.02
C LEU A 161 -6.01 10.16 -12.48
N ASP A 162 -6.25 11.26 -13.20
CA ASP A 162 -5.76 12.57 -12.81
C ASP A 162 -6.58 13.14 -11.64
N ILE A 163 -5.86 13.72 -10.68
CA ILE A 163 -6.43 14.46 -9.56
C ILE A 163 -6.46 15.94 -9.95
N ASN A 164 -7.63 16.42 -10.37
CA ASN A 164 -7.82 17.81 -10.77
C ASN A 164 -8.32 18.68 -9.60
N LYS A 165 -8.55 19.97 -9.88
CA LYS A 165 -9.02 20.94 -8.87
C LYS A 165 -10.36 20.54 -8.25
N ASP A 166 -11.26 19.96 -9.03
CA ASP A 166 -12.59 19.57 -8.57
C ASP A 166 -12.50 18.35 -7.64
N CYS A 167 -11.63 17.37 -7.96
CA CYS A 167 -11.30 16.27 -7.05
C CYS A 167 -10.81 16.79 -5.70
N ILE A 168 -9.95 17.82 -5.68
CA ILE A 168 -9.42 18.40 -4.44
C ILE A 168 -10.49 19.16 -3.65
N LEU A 169 -11.39 19.88 -4.31
CA LEU A 169 -12.51 20.55 -3.64
C LEU A 169 -13.42 19.52 -2.97
N LYS A 170 -13.78 18.48 -3.71
CA LYS A 170 -14.60 17.38 -3.22
C LYS A 170 -13.91 16.61 -2.09
N ALA A 171 -12.61 16.36 -2.17
CA ALA A 171 -11.85 15.72 -1.10
C ALA A 171 -11.94 16.52 0.21
N LYS A 172 -11.80 17.84 0.16
CA LYS A 172 -11.94 18.71 1.34
C LYS A 172 -13.35 18.62 1.95
N GLU A 173 -14.38 18.57 1.12
CA GLU A 173 -15.75 18.38 1.58
C GLU A 173 -15.91 17.04 2.30
N LEU A 174 -15.42 15.95 1.71
CA LEU A 174 -15.49 14.62 2.30
C LEU A 174 -14.70 14.53 3.61
N MET A 175 -13.50 15.12 3.68
CA MET A 175 -12.69 15.16 4.91
C MET A 175 -13.45 15.84 6.06
N VAL A 176 -14.05 17.01 5.81
CA VAL A 176 -14.77 17.76 6.86
C VAL A 176 -16.06 17.06 7.24
N LYS A 177 -16.80 16.55 6.25
CA LYS A 177 -18.12 15.94 6.48
C LYS A 177 -18.03 14.58 7.16
N HIS A 178 -17.08 13.75 6.75
CA HIS A 178 -17.00 12.33 7.13
C HIS A 178 -15.78 12.01 8.00
N LEU A 179 -14.93 13.00 8.31
CA LEU A 179 -13.73 12.85 9.14
C LEU A 179 -12.76 11.78 8.64
N ILE A 180 -12.73 11.55 7.33
CA ILE A 180 -11.82 10.61 6.69
C ILE A 180 -10.47 11.25 6.37
N SER A 181 -9.43 10.42 6.27
CA SER A 181 -8.06 10.90 6.03
C SER A 181 -7.93 11.59 4.66
N VAL A 182 -6.89 12.40 4.49
CA VAL A 182 -6.65 13.11 3.23
C VAL A 182 -6.46 12.17 2.04
N ASN A 183 -5.81 11.02 2.25
CA ASN A 183 -5.59 10.04 1.18
C ASN A 183 -6.92 9.40 0.77
N ASP A 184 -7.68 8.86 1.73
CA ASP A 184 -8.95 8.19 1.49
C ASP A 184 -9.98 9.14 0.87
N ALA A 185 -10.05 10.38 1.37
CA ALA A 185 -10.91 11.40 0.82
C ALA A 185 -10.56 11.75 -0.62
N THR A 186 -9.26 11.80 -0.94
CA THR A 186 -8.82 12.11 -2.30
C THR A 186 -9.09 10.95 -3.24
N ILE A 187 -8.91 9.70 -2.79
CA ILE A 187 -9.24 8.49 -3.56
C ILE A 187 -10.73 8.46 -3.89
N LEU A 188 -11.58 8.63 -2.88
CA LEU A 188 -13.04 8.69 -3.07
C LEU A 188 -13.44 9.85 -3.99
N ALA A 189 -12.98 11.06 -3.71
CA ALA A 189 -13.32 12.23 -4.51
C ALA A 189 -12.92 12.06 -5.97
N THR A 190 -11.72 11.54 -6.23
CA THR A 190 -11.24 11.31 -7.60
C THR A 190 -12.10 10.27 -8.29
N ALA A 191 -12.43 9.18 -7.62
CA ALA A 191 -13.27 8.15 -8.20
C ALA A 191 -14.71 8.67 -8.44
N GLU A 192 -15.23 9.61 -7.64
CA GLU A 192 -16.53 10.26 -7.88
C GLU A 192 -16.49 11.19 -9.09
N CYS A 193 -15.44 12.02 -9.19
CA CYS A 193 -15.27 12.96 -10.31
C CYS A 193 -15.12 12.25 -11.66
N HIS A 194 -14.58 11.03 -11.67
CA HIS A 194 -14.41 10.21 -12.87
C HIS A 194 -15.50 9.14 -13.03
N CYS A 195 -16.60 9.21 -12.26
CA CYS A 195 -17.74 8.31 -12.36
C CYS A 195 -17.38 6.81 -12.24
N ILE A 196 -16.40 6.47 -11.40
CA ILE A 196 -15.96 5.09 -11.18
C ILE A 196 -17.04 4.32 -10.41
N ASN A 197 -17.31 3.08 -10.84
CA ASN A 197 -18.39 2.28 -10.26
C ASN A 197 -18.04 1.80 -8.85
N TYR A 198 -16.81 1.30 -8.68
CA TYR A 198 -16.39 0.64 -7.45
C TYR A 198 -15.03 1.11 -6.94
N LEU A 199 -14.87 1.14 -5.61
CA LEU A 199 -13.57 1.16 -4.94
C LEU A 199 -13.33 -0.19 -4.27
N LEU A 200 -12.23 -0.87 -4.63
CA LEU A 200 -11.85 -2.17 -4.07
C LEU A 200 -10.76 -1.99 -2.99
N THR A 201 -11.05 -2.43 -1.77
CA THR A 201 -10.20 -2.20 -0.58
C THR A 201 -10.29 -3.38 0.41
N LEU A 202 -9.35 -3.45 1.34
CA LEU A 202 -9.43 -4.29 2.54
C LEU A 202 -9.85 -3.47 3.77
N ASP A 203 -9.77 -2.14 3.68
CA ASP A 203 -9.94 -1.25 4.81
C ASP A 203 -11.41 -0.96 5.09
N SER A 204 -11.71 -0.74 6.38
CA SER A 204 -13.06 -0.37 6.82
C SER A 204 -13.26 1.15 6.83
N ASP A 205 -12.21 1.92 6.53
CA ASP A 205 -12.17 3.37 6.74
C ASP A 205 -13.16 4.11 5.82
N PHE A 206 -13.51 3.50 4.69
CA PHE A 206 -14.52 4.01 3.76
C PHE A 206 -15.98 3.85 4.24
N LEU A 207 -16.23 3.13 5.35
CA LEU A 207 -17.58 2.99 5.93
C LEU A 207 -18.24 4.33 6.25
N TYR A 208 -17.43 5.33 6.62
CA TYR A 208 -17.94 6.62 7.11
C TYR A 208 -18.36 7.57 5.99
N ALA A 209 -18.09 7.25 4.72
CA ALA A 209 -18.39 8.11 3.57
C ALA A 209 -19.81 7.88 3.01
N GLU A 210 -20.84 7.86 3.87
CA GLU A 210 -22.22 7.44 3.53
C GLU A 210 -22.82 8.16 2.31
N SER A 211 -22.39 9.40 2.04
CA SER A 211 -22.88 10.20 0.92
C SER A 211 -22.10 10.06 -0.39
N SER A 212 -21.18 9.10 -0.49
CA SER A 212 -20.44 8.87 -1.74
C SER A 212 -21.33 8.23 -2.80
N SER A 213 -21.12 8.57 -4.07
CA SER A 213 -21.79 7.94 -5.22
C SER A 213 -21.15 6.60 -5.63
N ILE A 214 -20.00 6.26 -5.05
CA ILE A 214 -19.26 5.03 -5.35
C ILE A 214 -19.74 3.91 -4.45
N ASN A 215 -19.70 2.67 -4.95
CA ASN A 215 -19.90 1.49 -4.13
C ASN A 215 -18.56 0.90 -3.67
N ILE A 216 -18.47 0.49 -2.42
CA ILE A 216 -17.23 -0.06 -1.86
C ILE A 216 -17.29 -1.58 -1.95
N LEU A 217 -16.26 -2.19 -2.55
CA LEU A 217 -16.02 -3.63 -2.54
C LEU A 217 -14.96 -3.91 -1.48
N LYS A 218 -15.37 -4.51 -0.36
CA LYS A 218 -14.46 -4.82 0.75
C LYS A 218 -14.16 -6.31 0.85
N ILE A 219 -12.88 -6.67 0.83
CA ILE A 219 -12.37 -8.04 1.06
C ILE A 219 -12.18 -8.34 2.55
#